data_AF-A0AAV4WAK0-F1
#
_entry.id   AF-A0AAV4WAK0-F1
#
_cell.length_a   1.000
_cell.length_b   1.000
_cell.length_c   1.000
_cell.angle_alpha   90.00
_cell.angle_beta   90.00
_cell.angle_gamma   90.00
#
_symmetry.space_group_name_H-M   'P 1'
#
loop_
_entity.id
_entity.type
_entity.pdbx_description
1 polymer ?
#
loop_
_entity_poly.entity_id
_entity_poly.type
_entity_poly.pdbx_seq_one_letter_code
_entity_poly.pdbx_strand_id
1 'polypeptide(L)'
;MAANVKQLLASLSGLGGTPKDQADRYRGVLDNIVKATGIELVEGLQSFVESIVNENVSLVISRQLLTDVGTHLTKLPDDVSKAVSHFTLDKVQPRVVSFEEQV
;
A
#
# COMPACT_ATOMS: atom_id res chain seq x y z
N MET A 1 -4.57 -14.81 -6.02
CA MET A 1 -3.36 -13.97 -6.23
C MET A 1 -2.93 -13.18 -4.99
N ALA A 2 -3.85 -12.83 -4.07
CA ALA A 2 -3.54 -12.04 -2.86
C ALA A 2 -2.43 -12.64 -1.96
N ALA A 3 -2.32 -13.98 -1.86
CA ALA A 3 -1.25 -14.64 -1.11
C ALA A 3 0.16 -14.35 -1.67
N ASN A 4 0.30 -14.28 -3.00
CA ASN A 4 1.57 -13.95 -3.65
C ASN A 4 1.97 -12.49 -3.39
N VAL A 5 0.99 -11.59 -3.33
CA VAL A 5 1.22 -10.17 -3.02
C VAL A 5 1.83 -10.01 -1.62
N LYS A 6 1.25 -10.68 -0.61
CA LYS A 6 1.82 -10.67 0.76
C LYS A 6 3.25 -11.23 0.80
N GLN A 7 3.52 -12.33 0.10
CA GLN A 7 4.87 -12.92 0.04
C GLN A 7 5.87 -12.01 -0.69
N LEU A 8 5.45 -11.34 -1.77
CA LEU A 8 6.28 -10.36 -2.48
C LEU A 8 6.63 -9.18 -1.56
N LEU A 9 5.63 -8.60 -0.90
CA LEU A 9 5.83 -7.46 0.01
C LEU A 9 6.74 -7.83 1.20
N ALA A 10 6.55 -9.01 1.78
CA ALA A 10 7.42 -9.52 2.85
C ALA A 10 8.86 -9.78 2.37
N SER A 11 9.04 -10.17 1.11
CA SER A 11 10.37 -10.33 0.52
C SER A 11 11.03 -8.96 0.25
N LEU A 12 10.23 -7.96 -0.14
CA LEU A 12 10.69 -6.60 -0.42
C LEU A 12 11.13 -5.84 0.83
N SER A 13 10.48 -6.06 1.97
CA SER A 13 10.91 -5.45 3.25
C SER A 13 12.25 -6.00 3.74
N GLY A 14 12.59 -7.26 3.42
CA GLY A 14 13.89 -7.87 3.77
C GLY A 14 15.00 -7.62 2.75
N LEU A 15 14.66 -7.21 1.53
CA LEU A 15 15.64 -6.90 0.48
C LEU A 15 16.24 -5.50 0.71
N GLY A 16 17.47 -5.47 1.21
CA GLY A 16 18.27 -4.25 1.30
C GLY A 16 18.47 -3.59 -0.09
N GLY A 17 18.54 -2.26 -0.12
CA GLY A 17 18.64 -1.47 -1.34
C GLY A 17 18.43 0.02 -1.07
N THR A 18 18.46 0.86 -2.12
CA THR A 18 18.12 2.28 -1.96
C THR A 18 16.61 2.45 -1.72
N PRO A 19 16.17 3.49 -0.98
CA PRO A 19 14.75 3.77 -0.79
C PRO A 19 14.00 3.96 -2.12
N LYS A 20 14.71 4.43 -3.15
CA LYS A 20 14.17 4.66 -4.49
C LYS A 20 13.87 3.34 -5.20
N ASP A 21 14.80 2.38 -5.18
CA ASP A 21 14.59 1.03 -5.70
C ASP A 21 13.45 0.30 -4.98
N GLN A 22 13.40 0.41 -3.65
CA GLN A 22 12.33 -0.18 -2.87
C GLN A 22 10.97 0.40 -3.29
N ALA A 23 10.84 1.73 -3.38
CA ALA A 23 9.62 2.39 -3.82
C ALA A 23 9.18 1.93 -5.23
N ASP A 24 10.12 1.78 -6.16
CA ASP A 24 9.83 1.33 -7.52
C ASP A 24 9.29 -0.11 -7.56
N ARG A 25 9.87 -1.00 -6.74
CA ARG A 25 9.39 -2.38 -6.59
C ARG A 25 8.00 -2.44 -5.98
N TYR A 26 7.73 -1.65 -4.93
CA TYR A 26 6.40 -1.54 -4.35
C TYR A 26 5.39 -1.00 -5.38
N ARG A 27 5.77 0.00 -6.19
CA ARG A 27 4.93 0.47 -7.31
C ARG A 27 4.63 -0.63 -8.31
N GLY A 28 5.60 -1.47 -8.68
CA GLY A 28 5.37 -2.61 -9.55
C GLY A 28 4.37 -3.62 -8.97
N VAL A 29 4.40 -3.84 -7.65
CA VAL A 29 3.40 -4.65 -6.95
C VAL A 29 2.04 -3.97 -6.94
N LEU A 30 1.99 -2.67 -6.64
CA LEU A 30 0.77 -1.87 -6.67
C LEU A 30 0.10 -1.96 -8.05
N ASP A 31 0.84 -1.70 -9.13
CA ASP A 31 0.34 -1.79 -10.52
C ASP A 31 -0.28 -3.15 -10.84
N ASN A 32 0.35 -4.24 -10.39
CA ASN A 32 -0.22 -5.60 -10.51
C ASN A 32 -1.52 -5.77 -9.71
N ILE A 33 -1.61 -5.17 -8.51
CA ILE A 33 -2.84 -5.19 -7.70
C ILE A 33 -3.95 -4.40 -8.40
N VAL A 34 -3.66 -3.19 -8.91
CA VAL A 34 -4.68 -2.36 -9.57
C VAL A 34 -5.18 -2.97 -10.88
N LYS A 35 -4.39 -3.88 -11.49
CA LYS A 35 -4.82 -4.71 -12.63
C LYS A 35 -5.76 -5.84 -12.24
N ALA A 36 -5.77 -6.25 -10.97
CA ALA A 36 -6.74 -7.21 -10.45
C ALA A 36 -8.13 -6.56 -10.32
N THR A 37 -9.19 -7.37 -10.33
CA THR A 37 -10.58 -6.88 -10.27
C THR A 37 -11.39 -7.62 -9.21
N GLY A 38 -12.44 -6.97 -8.70
CA GLY A 38 -13.34 -7.55 -7.71
C GLY A 38 -12.71 -7.65 -6.31
N ILE A 39 -12.91 -8.79 -5.66
CA ILE A 39 -12.52 -9.01 -4.25
C ILE A 39 -10.99 -9.06 -4.11
N GLU A 40 -10.28 -9.63 -5.10
CA GLU A 40 -8.82 -9.75 -5.06
C GLU A 40 -8.11 -8.38 -5.08
N LEU A 41 -8.72 -7.38 -5.73
CA LEU A 41 -8.23 -6.00 -5.72
C LEU A 41 -8.26 -5.42 -4.31
N VAL A 42 -9.39 -5.57 -3.63
CA VAL A 42 -9.59 -5.05 -2.26
C VAL A 42 -8.61 -5.73 -1.30
N GLU A 43 -8.52 -7.07 -1.34
CA GLU A 43 -7.62 -7.83 -0.48
C GLU A 43 -6.14 -7.52 -0.77
N GLY A 44 -5.78 -7.33 -2.05
CA GLY A 44 -4.45 -6.93 -2.47
C GLY A 44 -4.07 -5.55 -1.94
N LEU A 45 -4.96 -4.56 -2.09
CA LEU A 45 -4.75 -3.20 -1.60
C LEU A 45 -4.65 -3.14 -0.08
N GLN A 46 -5.51 -3.86 0.64
CA GLN A 46 -5.42 -3.95 2.11
C GLN A 46 -4.08 -4.57 2.56
N SER A 47 -3.66 -5.65 1.89
CA SER A 47 -2.36 -6.30 2.18
C SER A 47 -1.17 -5.38 1.88
N PHE A 48 -1.28 -4.58 0.82
CA PHE A 48 -0.28 -3.59 0.44
C PHE A 48 -0.17 -2.48 1.49
N VAL A 49 -1.31 -1.91 1.89
CA VAL A 49 -1.41 -0.89 2.93
C VAL A 49 -0.79 -1.40 4.25
N GLU A 50 -1.11 -2.63 4.65
CA GLU A 50 -0.53 -3.25 5.86
C GLU A 50 0.99 -3.42 5.78
N SER A 51 1.55 -3.65 4.58
CA SER A 51 3.00 -3.74 4.39
C SER A 51 3.67 -2.37 4.41
N ILE A 52 3.08 -1.33 3.82
CA ILE A 52 3.70 0.01 3.77
C ILE A 52 3.60 0.74 5.12
N VAL A 53 2.57 0.49 5.93
CA VAL A 53 2.47 1.07 7.28
C VAL A 53 3.34 0.35 8.31
N ASN A 54 3.93 -0.78 7.92
CA ASN A 54 4.85 -1.55 8.75
C ASN A 54 6.11 -0.73 9.06
N GLU A 55 6.63 -0.86 10.29
CA GLU A 55 7.82 -0.16 10.76
C GLU A 55 9.10 -0.58 10.04
N ASN A 56 9.09 -1.76 9.41
CA ASN A 56 10.19 -2.25 8.57
C ASN A 56 10.35 -1.44 7.27
N VAL A 57 9.35 -0.66 6.86
CA VAL A 57 9.40 0.19 5.66
C VAL A 57 9.71 1.63 6.07
N SER A 58 10.63 2.26 5.33
CA SER A 58 11.01 3.65 5.56
C SER A 58 9.82 4.59 5.37
N LEU A 59 9.60 5.50 6.32
CA LEU A 59 8.52 6.49 6.30
C LEU A 59 8.41 7.26 4.97
N VAL A 60 9.55 7.65 4.39
CA VAL A 60 9.61 8.37 3.11
C VAL A 60 8.97 7.56 1.98
N ILE A 61 9.22 6.25 1.95
CA ILE A 61 8.66 5.34 0.96
C ILE A 61 7.17 5.13 1.23
N SER A 62 6.81 4.86 2.50
CA SER A 62 5.42 4.64 2.90
C SER A 62 4.52 5.80 2.51
N ARG A 63 4.95 7.05 2.79
CA ARG A 63 4.21 8.26 2.42
C ARG A 63 4.00 8.36 0.91
N GLN A 64 5.05 8.12 0.12
CA GLN A 64 4.99 8.20 -1.34
C GLN A 64 4.03 7.16 -1.93
N LEU A 65 4.10 5.93 -1.42
CA LEU A 65 3.20 4.84 -1.84
C LEU A 65 1.76 5.07 -1.39
N LEU A 66 1.54 5.64 -0.21
CA LEU A 66 0.20 6.02 0.27
C LEU A 66 -0.46 7.04 -0.66
N THR A 67 0.29 8.06 -1.10
CA THR A 67 -0.20 9.05 -2.05
C THR A 67 -0.55 8.42 -3.40
N ASP A 68 0.29 7.49 -3.89
CA ASP A 68 0.00 6.74 -5.12
C ASP A 68 -1.27 5.90 -4.96
N VAL A 69 -1.40 5.14 -3.87
CA VAL A 69 -2.60 4.34 -3.57
C VAL A 69 -3.85 5.24 -3.54
N GLY A 70 -3.83 6.35 -2.82
CA GLY A 70 -4.95 7.30 -2.80
C GLY A 70 -5.32 7.80 -4.20
N THR A 71 -4.33 8.12 -5.02
CA THR A 71 -4.55 8.54 -6.42
C THR A 71 -5.19 7.43 -7.26
N HIS A 72 -4.83 6.16 -7.04
CA HIS A 72 -5.48 5.03 -7.70
C HIS A 72 -6.90 4.78 -7.15
N LEU A 73 -7.13 4.92 -5.85
CA LEU A 73 -8.43 4.75 -5.21
C LEU A 73 -9.46 5.76 -5.74
N THR A 74 -9.06 6.99 -6.07
CA THR A 74 -9.97 7.97 -6.70
C THR A 74 -10.44 7.60 -8.11
N LYS A 75 -9.74 6.66 -8.78
CA LYS A 75 -10.12 6.15 -10.11
C LYS A 75 -10.90 4.84 -10.03
N LEU A 76 -10.97 4.24 -8.84
CA LEU A 76 -11.65 2.97 -8.59
C LEU A 76 -13.10 3.20 -8.14
N PRO A 77 -13.97 2.19 -8.21
CA PRO A 77 -15.36 2.29 -7.77
C PRO A 77 -15.47 2.68 -6.29
N ASP A 78 -16.50 3.45 -5.94
CA ASP A 78 -16.71 3.98 -4.58
C ASP A 78 -16.71 2.88 -3.50
N ASP A 79 -17.26 1.70 -3.78
CA ASP A 79 -17.30 0.57 -2.84
C ASP A 79 -15.88 0.10 -2.45
N VAL A 80 -14.99 -0.02 -3.44
CA VAL A 80 -13.59 -0.43 -3.23
C VAL A 80 -12.82 0.71 -2.56
N SER A 81 -13.01 1.93 -3.06
CA SER A 81 -12.34 3.12 -2.55
C SER A 81 -12.66 3.35 -1.07
N LYS A 82 -13.93 3.24 -0.69
CA LYS A 82 -14.39 3.36 0.69
C LYS A 82 -13.81 2.28 1.59
N ALA A 83 -13.85 1.02 1.16
CA ALA A 83 -13.34 -0.11 1.96
C ALA A 83 -11.84 0.02 2.22
N VAL A 84 -11.05 0.35 1.20
CA VAL A 84 -9.59 0.50 1.33
C VAL A 84 -9.23 1.77 2.08
N SER A 85 -9.93 2.89 1.86
CA SER A 85 -9.68 4.16 2.57
C SER A 85 -9.95 4.03 4.08
N HIS A 86 -11.06 3.40 4.47
CA HIS A 86 -11.34 3.12 5.88
C HIS A 86 -10.28 2.23 6.51
N PHE A 87 -9.87 1.16 5.81
CA PHE A 87 -8.81 0.27 6.28
C PHE A 87 -7.47 1.00 6.41
N THR A 88 -7.16 1.88 5.45
CA THR A 88 -5.93 2.67 5.44
C THR A 88 -5.89 3.64 6.62
N LEU A 89 -6.99 4.35 6.87
CA LEU A 89 -7.10 5.25 8.02
C LEU A 89 -6.88 4.49 9.33
N ASP A 90 -7.51 3.33 9.51
CA ASP A 90 -7.37 2.50 10.72
C ASP A 90 -5.92 2.04 10.96
N LYS A 91 -5.22 1.67 9.88
CA LYS A 91 -3.82 1.24 9.93
C LYS A 91 -2.82 2.38 10.08
N VAL A 92 -3.15 3.57 9.56
CA VAL A 92 -2.31 4.78 9.67
C VAL A 92 -2.55 5.48 11.00
N GLN A 93 -3.71 5.32 11.63
CA GLN A 93 -4.11 5.94 12.91
C GLN A 93 -3.07 5.83 14.03
N PRO A 94 -2.43 4.67 14.28
CA PRO A 94 -1.41 4.53 15.32
C PRO A 94 -0.15 5.39 15.04
N ARG A 95 0.07 5.74 13.77
CA ARG A 95 1.19 6.54 13.28
C ARG A 95 0.72 7.89 12.73
N VAL A 96 -0.46 8.37 13.10
CA VAL A 96 -1.09 9.58 12.52
C VAL A 96 -0.17 10.80 12.55
N VAL A 97 0.62 10.99 13.61
CA VAL A 97 1.63 12.06 13.73
C VAL A 97 2.76 11.92 12.70
N SER A 98 3.11 10.69 12.33
CA SER A 98 4.09 10.38 11.28
C SER A 98 3.50 10.41 9.86
N PHE A 99 2.20 10.61 9.69
CA PHE A 99 1.51 10.68 8.40
C PHE A 99 0.57 11.90 8.33
N GLU A 100 0.82 12.94 9.13
CA GLU A 100 -0.09 14.10 9.32
C GLU A 100 -0.39 14.87 8.02
N GLU A 101 0.47 14.77 7.00
CA GLU A 101 0.21 15.32 5.66
C GLU A 101 -0.70 14.44 4.77
N GLN A 102 -0.89 13.16 5.11
CA GLN A 102 -1.68 12.20 4.32
C GLN A 102 -3.06 11.88 4.94
N VAL A 103 -3.39 12.41 6.12
CA VAL A 103 -4.62 12.09 6.88
C VAL A 103 -5.67 13.18 6.69
#